data_AF-A0A3N5FUN5-F1
#
_entry.id   AF-A0A3N5FUN5-F1
#
_cell.length_a   1.000
_cell.length_b   1.000
_cell.length_c   1.000
_cell.angle_alpha   90.00
_cell.angle_beta   90.00
_cell.angle_gamma   90.00
#
_symmetry.space_group_name_H-M   'P 1'
#
loop_
_entity.id
_entity.type
_entity.pdbx_description
1 polymer ?
#
loop_
_entity_poly.entity_id
_entity_poly.type
_entity_poly.pdbx_seq_one_letter_code
_entity_poly.pdbx_strand_id
1 'polypeptide(L)'
;AEGTVRNLPGLEAFAGMWFKDADAKILQDLRSRGLLLHTERYRHSYPFCWRCDRPLLYYATTSWFIRTTEKKDELVARNKEIDWHPEHIGEGRFGNWLENLVDWALSRRRYWGTPLPVWRCEECRHQTVIGSYEELFAASGRERPADLYDPGQFNPHRPYIDEVTWPCPACGSGTLKRVEEVIDAWFDSGAMPFAQHHYPFENRELFRVPADFISEAVDQTRGWFYTLHALGVLLFDSVAFKTCIVLGHVNDEQGRKMSKRLGNVVDPMGVIEETGADALRWYFCVNNPEQNSRFSARLVREAAQGFLLPLWNALSFFTIYANLDGWRPGSRPVPPFAGRPALDRWILLRLDRLAADTTRHLEGYSLTEAARSLEEFLDDLTNWYIRRSRARFWAADGEPADGPGKASAYAALYEVLTTLTRLIAPFTPFVAEVLHENLVRSQRDDVPESVHLEDWPEPPGDRRDEALETGMAAVQRIVRLGHAARNTHGLKTRQPLAAVTLVTANESLRPLVEPYAGLLEDELNVKEIHWAADRTQYVHHEVKPIFPKTGPRFGKRMPEVKKALDTGDGDALAAELERTAKVTVQLAAGPEELSAEEVEVRLVERPGTATQGDRELLVALETELTPEL
;
A
#
# COMPACT_ATOMS: atom_id res chain seq x y z
N ALA A 1 4.99 -28.01 -39.76
CA ALA A 1 5.16 -26.81 -38.92
C ALA A 1 4.61 -27.10 -37.52
N GLU A 2 4.95 -26.33 -36.50
CA GLU A 2 4.33 -26.51 -35.18
C GLU A 2 2.81 -26.35 -35.26
N GLY A 3 2.06 -27.26 -34.64
CA GLY A 3 0.60 -27.24 -34.66
C GLY A 3 -0.05 -27.70 -35.97
N THR A 4 0.67 -28.32 -36.91
CA THR A 4 0.06 -28.93 -38.10
C THR A 4 -0.25 -30.41 -37.88
N VAL A 5 -1.36 -30.89 -38.45
CA VAL A 5 -1.74 -32.31 -38.44
C VAL A 5 -0.66 -33.14 -39.16
N ARG A 6 -0.16 -34.18 -38.48
CA ARG A 6 0.84 -35.10 -39.04
C ARG A 6 0.18 -36.02 -40.06
N ASN A 7 0.96 -36.41 -41.08
CA ASN A 7 0.54 -37.44 -42.03
C ASN A 7 0.62 -38.82 -41.36
N LEU A 8 -0.47 -39.23 -40.71
CA LEU A 8 -0.63 -40.52 -40.06
C LEU A 8 -1.76 -41.29 -40.74
N PRO A 9 -1.76 -42.64 -40.66
CA PRO A 9 -2.84 -43.46 -41.21
C PRO A 9 -4.22 -42.97 -40.77
N GLY A 10 -5.08 -42.64 -41.73
CA GLY A 10 -6.43 -42.12 -41.51
C GLY A 10 -6.56 -40.61 -41.32
N LEU A 11 -5.45 -39.85 -41.39
CA LEU A 11 -5.42 -38.38 -41.31
C LEU A 11 -4.86 -37.71 -42.56
N GLU A 12 -4.66 -38.46 -43.65
CA GLU A 12 -4.02 -38.02 -44.88
C GLU A 12 -4.73 -36.79 -45.48
N ALA A 13 -6.07 -36.76 -45.41
CA ALA A 13 -6.90 -35.66 -45.92
C ALA A 13 -6.71 -34.33 -45.17
N PHE A 14 -6.13 -34.36 -43.97
CA PHE A 14 -5.92 -33.20 -43.11
C PHE A 14 -4.43 -32.88 -42.93
N ALA A 15 -3.54 -33.73 -43.44
CA ALA A 15 -2.11 -33.60 -43.26
C ALA A 15 -1.60 -32.22 -43.72
N GLY A 16 -0.78 -31.57 -42.88
CA GLY A 16 -0.24 -30.24 -43.14
C GLY A 16 -1.15 -29.07 -42.78
N MET A 17 -2.44 -29.30 -42.51
CA MET A 17 -3.34 -28.26 -42.02
C MET A 17 -3.00 -27.86 -40.58
N TRP A 18 -3.18 -26.58 -40.25
CA TRP A 18 -3.12 -26.14 -38.85
C TRP A 18 -4.27 -26.75 -38.05
N PHE A 19 -4.02 -27.16 -36.81
CA PHE A 19 -4.95 -28.02 -36.07
C PHE A 19 -6.36 -27.43 -35.91
N LYS A 20 -6.50 -26.12 -35.69
CA LYS A 20 -7.82 -25.47 -35.62
C LYS A 20 -8.52 -25.37 -36.98
N ASP A 21 -7.76 -25.22 -38.06
CA ASP A 21 -8.33 -25.20 -39.42
C ASP A 21 -8.81 -26.60 -39.82
N ALA A 22 -8.18 -27.64 -39.27
CA ALA A 22 -8.58 -29.02 -39.48
C ALA A 22 -9.92 -29.36 -38.80
N ASP A 23 -10.28 -28.71 -37.69
CA ASP A 23 -11.51 -28.99 -36.91
C ASP A 23 -12.76 -29.02 -37.81
N ALA A 24 -12.93 -28.02 -38.67
CA ALA A 24 -14.11 -27.92 -39.56
C ALA A 24 -14.17 -29.07 -40.60
N LYS A 25 -13.01 -29.45 -41.15
CA LYS A 25 -12.94 -30.55 -42.13
C LYS A 25 -13.13 -31.92 -41.48
N ILE A 26 -12.59 -32.10 -40.28
CA ILE A 26 -12.78 -33.33 -39.49
C ILE A 26 -14.27 -33.49 -39.17
N LEU A 27 -14.96 -32.43 -38.75
CA LEU A 27 -16.40 -32.46 -38.52
C LEU A 27 -17.20 -32.82 -39.79
N GLN A 28 -16.80 -32.28 -40.95
CA GLN A 28 -17.43 -32.61 -42.24
C GLN A 28 -17.22 -34.08 -42.63
N ASP A 29 -16.00 -34.60 -42.48
CA ASP A 29 -15.69 -36.00 -42.73
C ASP A 29 -16.52 -36.94 -41.82
N LEU A 30 -16.54 -36.67 -40.51
CA LEU A 30 -17.33 -37.45 -39.55
C LEU A 30 -18.83 -37.42 -39.88
N ARG A 31 -19.37 -36.27 -40.29
CA ARG A 31 -20.76 -36.15 -40.76
C ARG A 31 -20.99 -36.99 -42.02
N SER A 32 -20.08 -36.94 -42.99
CA SER A 32 -20.21 -37.68 -44.25
C SER A 32 -20.21 -39.20 -44.06
N ARG A 33 -19.52 -39.69 -43.02
CA ARG A 33 -19.46 -41.11 -42.65
C ARG A 33 -20.57 -41.55 -41.68
N GLY A 34 -21.49 -40.66 -41.30
CA GLY A 34 -22.55 -40.96 -40.34
C GLY A 34 -22.07 -41.20 -38.90
N LEU A 35 -20.85 -40.75 -38.56
CA LEU A 35 -20.23 -40.94 -37.25
C LEU A 35 -20.44 -39.73 -36.31
N LEU A 36 -21.01 -38.63 -36.81
CA LEU A 36 -21.27 -37.43 -36.04
C LEU A 36 -22.62 -37.53 -35.32
N LEU A 37 -22.61 -37.79 -34.01
CA LEU A 37 -23.81 -37.83 -33.17
C LEU A 37 -24.39 -36.42 -32.91
N HIS A 38 -23.54 -35.48 -32.50
CA HIS A 38 -23.95 -34.14 -32.10
C HIS A 38 -22.81 -33.13 -32.37
N THR A 39 -23.18 -31.87 -32.62
CA THR A 39 -22.24 -30.77 -32.77
C THR A 39 -22.85 -29.49 -32.20
N GLU A 40 -22.10 -28.81 -31.34
CA GLU A 40 -22.47 -27.53 -30.76
C GLU A 40 -21.24 -26.63 -30.59
N ARG A 41 -21.47 -25.33 -30.37
CA ARG A 41 -20.41 -24.39 -30.01
C ARG A 41 -20.28 -24.34 -28.50
N TYR A 42 -19.14 -24.78 -27.99
CA TYR A 42 -18.87 -24.80 -26.56
C TYR A 42 -18.05 -23.57 -26.13
N ARG A 43 -18.60 -22.78 -25.20
CA ARG A 43 -17.91 -21.61 -24.63
C ARG A 43 -17.22 -22.03 -23.33
N HIS A 44 -15.89 -21.96 -23.32
CA HIS A 44 -15.07 -22.32 -22.16
C HIS A 44 -13.78 -21.50 -22.10
N SER A 45 -13.08 -21.57 -20.97
CA SER A 45 -11.72 -21.05 -20.83
C SER A 45 -10.73 -21.96 -21.55
N TYR A 46 -9.82 -21.38 -22.34
CA TYR A 46 -8.80 -22.12 -23.09
C TYR A 46 -7.42 -21.46 -22.90
N PRO A 47 -6.33 -22.23 -22.77
CA PRO A 47 -5.00 -21.67 -22.58
C PRO A 47 -4.43 -21.08 -23.87
N PHE A 48 -3.81 -19.90 -23.77
CA PHE A 48 -3.14 -19.21 -24.87
C PHE A 48 -1.69 -18.92 -24.50
N CYS A 49 -0.82 -18.83 -25.52
CA CYS A 49 0.56 -18.41 -25.31
C CYS A 49 0.59 -16.98 -24.76
N TRP A 50 1.14 -16.80 -23.57
CA TRP A 50 1.22 -15.50 -22.88
C TRP A 50 2.00 -14.40 -23.63
N ARG A 51 2.72 -14.77 -24.70
CA ARG A 51 3.52 -13.84 -25.52
C ARG A 51 2.95 -13.54 -26.89
N CYS A 52 2.17 -14.45 -27.49
CA CYS A 52 1.68 -14.30 -28.86
C CYS A 52 0.20 -14.59 -29.06
N ASP A 53 -0.54 -14.86 -27.99
CA ASP A 53 -1.99 -15.07 -27.97
C ASP A 53 -2.49 -16.20 -28.89
N ARG A 54 -1.61 -17.13 -29.30
CA ARG A 54 -2.01 -18.32 -30.05
C ARG A 54 -2.56 -19.41 -29.11
N PRO A 55 -3.59 -20.17 -29.53
CA PRO A 55 -4.14 -21.25 -28.71
C PRO A 55 -3.09 -22.34 -28.48
N LEU A 56 -2.91 -22.75 -27.23
CA LEU A 56 -1.97 -23.80 -26.87
C LEU A 56 -2.56 -25.19 -27.15
N LEU A 57 -1.70 -26.13 -27.52
CA LEU A 57 -2.02 -27.54 -27.73
C LEU A 57 -1.11 -28.38 -26.85
N TYR A 58 -1.70 -29.27 -26.05
CA TYR A 58 -0.92 -30.29 -25.33
C TYR A 58 -0.28 -31.24 -26.33
N TYR A 59 1.04 -31.39 -26.25
CA TYR A 59 1.82 -32.13 -27.23
C TYR A 59 2.91 -32.96 -26.57
N ALA A 60 3.00 -34.24 -26.93
CA ALA A 60 4.07 -35.11 -26.48
C ALA A 60 5.37 -34.79 -27.25
N THR A 61 6.38 -34.31 -26.54
CA THR A 61 7.73 -34.07 -27.05
C THR A 61 8.77 -34.47 -26.02
N THR A 62 10.01 -34.70 -26.45
CA THR A 62 11.14 -34.82 -25.53
C THR A 62 11.44 -33.46 -24.90
N SER A 63 11.62 -33.43 -23.58
CA SER A 63 11.97 -32.25 -22.79
C SER A 63 12.79 -32.68 -21.57
N TRP A 64 13.56 -31.74 -21.03
CA TRP A 64 14.25 -31.87 -19.75
C TRP A 64 13.42 -31.26 -18.64
N PHE A 65 13.42 -31.89 -17.48
CA PHE A 65 12.63 -31.49 -16.32
C PHE A 65 13.52 -31.44 -15.08
N ILE A 66 13.25 -30.47 -14.21
CA ILE A 66 13.70 -30.49 -12.81
C ILE A 66 12.60 -31.18 -12.02
N ARG A 67 12.97 -32.21 -11.24
CA ARG A 67 12.03 -33.01 -10.45
C ARG A 67 11.61 -32.30 -9.17
N THR A 68 10.91 -31.18 -9.32
CA THR A 68 10.45 -30.33 -8.22
C THR A 68 9.41 -31.03 -7.33
N THR A 69 8.69 -32.02 -7.87
CA THR A 69 7.70 -32.80 -7.10
C THR A 69 8.32 -33.60 -5.96
N GLU A 70 9.59 -34.00 -6.07
CA GLU A 70 10.32 -34.71 -5.00
C GLU A 70 10.53 -33.82 -3.75
N LYS A 71 10.52 -32.50 -3.93
CA LYS A 71 10.70 -31.50 -2.86
C LYS A 71 9.44 -30.70 -2.58
N LYS A 72 8.27 -31.17 -3.03
CA LYS A 72 7.01 -30.42 -2.93
C LYS A 72 6.66 -30.06 -1.48
N ASP A 73 6.71 -31.04 -0.58
CA ASP A 73 6.34 -30.82 0.82
C ASP A 73 7.29 -29.85 1.52
N GLU A 74 8.58 -29.90 1.15
CA GLU A 74 9.60 -28.96 1.63
C GLU A 74 9.36 -27.55 1.09
N LEU A 75 9.03 -27.40 -0.20
CA LEU A 75 8.66 -26.11 -0.80
C LEU A 75 7.43 -25.49 -0.09
N VAL A 76 6.42 -26.31 0.22
CA VAL A 76 5.23 -25.87 0.97
C VAL A 76 5.58 -25.50 2.41
N ALA A 77 6.42 -26.28 3.08
CA ALA A 77 6.84 -26.00 4.45
C ALA A 77 7.66 -24.71 4.53
N ARG A 78 8.67 -24.56 3.66
CA ARG A 78 9.53 -23.37 3.58
C ARG A 78 8.75 -22.12 3.23
N ASN A 79 7.69 -22.22 2.42
CA ASN A 79 6.84 -21.08 2.11
C ASN A 79 6.18 -20.46 3.35
N LYS A 80 5.91 -21.25 4.40
CA LYS A 80 5.31 -20.77 5.65
C LYS A 80 6.29 -19.97 6.51
N GLU A 81 7.58 -20.04 6.21
CA GLU A 81 8.62 -19.24 6.89
C GLU A 81 8.74 -17.83 6.30
N ILE A 82 8.13 -17.60 5.12
CA ILE A 82 8.18 -16.32 4.41
C ILE A 82 7.09 -15.39 4.95
N ASP A 83 7.47 -14.17 5.27
CA ASP A 83 6.58 -13.08 5.67
C ASP A 83 5.97 -12.42 4.42
N TRP A 84 4.73 -12.80 4.08
CA TRP A 84 4.02 -12.32 2.90
C TRP A 84 3.16 -11.11 3.22
N HIS A 85 3.27 -10.07 2.39
CA HIS A 85 2.44 -8.86 2.46
C HIS A 85 1.69 -8.70 1.13
N PRO A 86 0.38 -8.98 1.05
CA PRO A 86 -0.48 -9.44 2.14
C PRO A 86 -0.38 -10.96 2.41
N GLU A 87 -0.66 -11.34 3.66
CA GLU A 87 -0.53 -12.70 4.19
C GLU A 87 -1.29 -13.75 3.34
N HIS A 88 -2.51 -13.42 2.91
CA HIS A 88 -3.35 -14.32 2.12
C HIS A 88 -2.77 -14.73 0.77
N ILE A 89 -1.74 -14.04 0.25
CA ILE A 89 -1.04 -14.46 -0.97
C ILE A 89 -0.15 -15.67 -0.70
N GLY A 90 0.55 -15.69 0.44
CA GLY A 90 1.45 -16.76 0.84
C GLY A 90 0.73 -18.09 1.01
N GLU A 91 -0.33 -18.12 1.81
CA GLU A 91 -1.15 -19.33 2.03
C GLU A 91 -2.08 -19.61 0.85
N GLY A 92 -2.70 -18.56 0.30
CA GLY A 92 -3.71 -18.67 -0.74
C GLY A 92 -3.11 -18.87 -2.13
N ARG A 93 -2.80 -17.79 -2.83
CA ARG A 93 -2.45 -17.86 -4.26
C ARG A 93 -1.17 -18.65 -4.52
N PHE A 94 -0.14 -18.45 -3.71
CA PHE A 94 1.15 -19.13 -3.87
C PHE A 94 1.13 -20.53 -3.25
N GLY A 95 0.71 -20.65 -1.99
CA GLY A 95 0.60 -21.92 -1.25
C GLY A 95 -0.24 -22.98 -1.96
N ASN A 96 -1.51 -22.69 -2.30
CA ASN A 96 -2.39 -23.65 -3.00
C ASN A 96 -1.81 -24.16 -4.33
N TRP A 97 -0.93 -23.39 -4.97
CA TRP A 97 -0.30 -23.79 -6.21
C TRP A 97 0.92 -24.68 -6.00
N LEU A 98 1.71 -24.43 -4.94
CA LEU A 98 2.78 -25.34 -4.53
C LEU A 98 2.24 -26.73 -4.13
N GLU A 99 1.05 -26.81 -3.52
CA GLU A 99 0.43 -28.10 -3.17
C GLU A 99 0.12 -28.99 -4.39
N ASN A 100 -0.14 -28.35 -5.54
CA ASN A 100 -0.44 -28.97 -6.82
C ASN A 100 0.74 -28.88 -7.81
N LEU A 101 1.96 -28.71 -7.29
CA LEU A 101 3.16 -28.55 -8.11
C LEU A 101 3.38 -29.74 -9.03
N VAL A 102 3.81 -29.44 -10.25
CA VAL A 102 4.25 -30.41 -11.26
C VAL A 102 5.74 -30.20 -11.53
N ASP A 103 6.40 -31.23 -12.07
CA ASP A 103 7.81 -31.12 -12.45
C ASP A 103 8.03 -29.97 -13.44
N TRP A 104 9.05 -29.16 -13.16
CA TRP A 104 9.32 -27.98 -13.94
C TRP A 104 10.00 -28.35 -15.26
N ALA A 105 9.27 -28.16 -16.36
CA ALA A 105 9.83 -28.27 -17.71
C ALA A 105 10.88 -27.18 -17.95
N LEU A 106 12.16 -27.55 -17.88
CA LEU A 106 13.31 -26.64 -17.94
C LEU A 106 13.70 -26.30 -19.38
N SER A 107 13.75 -27.28 -20.28
CA SER A 107 14.31 -27.05 -21.61
C SER A 107 13.39 -26.25 -22.52
N ARG A 108 13.99 -25.47 -23.42
CA ARG A 108 13.33 -24.72 -24.50
C ARG A 108 14.05 -24.99 -25.81
N ARG A 109 13.30 -25.28 -26.88
CA ARG A 109 13.85 -25.34 -28.25
C ARG A 109 13.86 -23.96 -28.87
N ARG A 110 14.83 -23.14 -28.46
CA ARG A 110 15.03 -21.76 -28.89
C ARG A 110 16.51 -21.50 -29.18
N TYR A 111 16.80 -20.34 -29.75
CA TYR A 111 18.16 -19.95 -30.17
C TYR A 111 18.86 -19.11 -29.10
N TRP A 112 18.16 -18.14 -28.50
CA TRP A 112 18.71 -17.22 -27.49
C TRP A 112 18.32 -17.66 -26.08
N GLY A 113 19.32 -17.88 -25.24
CA GLY A 113 19.19 -18.30 -23.84
C GLY A 113 20.44 -19.05 -23.38
N THR A 114 20.53 -19.33 -22.09
CA THR A 114 21.60 -20.13 -21.50
C THR A 114 21.56 -21.55 -22.07
N PRO A 115 22.60 -22.04 -22.76
CA PRO A 115 22.60 -23.39 -23.33
C PRO A 115 22.55 -24.46 -22.24
N LEU A 116 21.73 -25.50 -22.43
CA LEU A 116 21.70 -26.63 -21.50
C LEU A 116 23.04 -27.41 -21.60
N PRO A 117 23.83 -27.55 -20.52
CA PRO A 117 25.21 -28.02 -20.58
C PRO A 117 25.30 -29.55 -20.55
N VAL A 118 24.49 -30.21 -21.37
CA VAL A 118 24.45 -31.68 -21.49
C VAL A 118 24.97 -32.08 -22.86
N TRP A 119 26.02 -32.88 -22.87
CA TRP A 119 26.53 -33.56 -24.06
C TRP A 119 26.04 -34.99 -24.09
N ARG A 120 25.56 -35.45 -25.24
CA ARG A 120 24.96 -36.77 -25.42
C ARG A 120 25.49 -37.46 -26.66
N CYS A 121 25.76 -38.76 -26.53
CA CYS A 121 26.21 -39.61 -27.63
C CYS A 121 24.98 -40.11 -28.39
N GLU A 122 24.97 -39.98 -29.71
CA GLU A 122 23.85 -40.46 -30.54
C GLU A 122 23.79 -41.98 -30.60
N GLU A 123 24.94 -42.66 -30.52
CA GLU A 123 25.05 -44.13 -30.67
C GLU A 123 24.61 -44.88 -29.41
N CYS A 124 25.19 -44.56 -28.26
CA CYS A 124 24.97 -45.30 -27.00
C CYS A 124 24.15 -44.53 -25.97
N ARG A 125 23.72 -43.30 -26.28
CA ARG A 125 22.93 -42.43 -25.40
C ARG A 125 23.59 -42.03 -24.08
N HIS A 126 24.88 -42.31 -23.90
CA HIS A 126 25.68 -41.81 -22.78
C HIS A 126 25.63 -40.27 -22.72
N GLN A 127 25.60 -39.72 -21.51
CA GLN A 127 25.47 -38.30 -21.25
C GLN A 127 26.57 -37.82 -20.30
N THR A 128 27.06 -36.61 -20.54
CA THR A 128 28.00 -35.88 -19.67
C THR A 128 27.43 -34.49 -19.42
N VAL A 129 27.37 -34.08 -18.16
CA VAL A 129 26.95 -32.74 -17.74
C VAL A 129 28.18 -31.95 -17.36
N ILE A 130 28.31 -30.73 -17.87
CA ILE A 130 29.45 -29.85 -17.61
C ILE A 130 29.04 -28.75 -16.63
N GLY A 131 29.76 -28.66 -15.50
CA GLY A 131 29.48 -27.71 -14.42
C GLY A 131 30.33 -26.44 -14.44
N SER A 132 31.41 -26.41 -15.23
CA SER A 132 32.28 -25.23 -15.35
C SER A 132 32.97 -25.16 -16.72
N TYR A 133 33.51 -23.99 -17.07
CA TYR A 133 34.34 -23.86 -18.27
C TYR A 133 35.64 -24.67 -18.17
N GLU A 134 36.22 -24.84 -16.98
CA GLU A 134 37.40 -25.69 -16.79
C GLU A 134 37.09 -27.15 -17.15
N GLU A 135 35.96 -27.68 -16.68
CA GLU A 135 35.49 -29.02 -17.06
C GLU A 135 35.23 -29.13 -18.57
N LEU A 136 34.71 -28.07 -19.21
CA LEU A 136 34.45 -28.06 -20.65
C LEU A 136 35.76 -28.21 -21.47
N PHE A 137 36.78 -27.43 -21.15
CA PHE A 137 38.06 -27.47 -21.87
C PHE A 137 38.81 -28.78 -21.59
N ALA A 138 38.77 -29.28 -20.34
CA ALA A 138 39.34 -30.57 -19.99
C ALA A 138 38.65 -31.73 -20.74
N ALA A 139 37.32 -31.74 -20.83
CA ALA A 139 36.57 -32.80 -21.52
C ALA A 139 36.72 -32.73 -23.04
N SER A 140 36.72 -31.53 -23.62
CA SER A 140 36.81 -31.35 -25.07
C SER A 140 38.23 -31.46 -25.62
N GLY A 141 39.25 -31.30 -24.78
CA GLY A 141 40.65 -31.22 -25.19
C GLY A 141 40.98 -29.94 -25.97
N ARG A 142 40.06 -28.97 -26.03
CA ARG A 142 40.32 -27.64 -26.63
C ARG A 142 41.21 -26.82 -25.70
N GLU A 143 42.09 -26.03 -26.30
CA GLU A 143 42.92 -25.09 -25.55
C GLU A 143 42.04 -24.06 -24.83
N ARG A 144 42.33 -23.82 -23.55
CA ARG A 144 41.62 -22.81 -22.77
C ARG A 144 42.06 -21.41 -23.23
N PRO A 145 41.12 -20.52 -23.59
CA PRO A 145 41.45 -19.14 -23.95
C PRO A 145 42.07 -18.37 -22.79
N ALA A 146 42.86 -17.35 -23.13
CA ALA A 146 43.50 -16.49 -22.12
C ALA A 146 42.47 -15.67 -21.34
N ASP A 147 41.43 -15.18 -22.03
CA ASP A 147 40.28 -14.51 -21.42
C ASP A 147 38.98 -15.25 -21.78
N LEU A 148 38.29 -15.79 -20.77
CA LEU A 148 37.04 -16.52 -20.92
C LEU A 148 35.82 -15.61 -21.14
N TYR A 149 35.97 -14.31 -20.88
CA TYR A 149 34.89 -13.32 -20.96
C TYR A 149 34.98 -12.43 -22.20
N ASP A 150 36.05 -12.57 -22.99
CA ASP A 150 36.16 -11.96 -24.31
C ASP A 150 35.38 -12.81 -25.35
N PRO A 151 34.26 -12.32 -25.90
CA PRO A 151 33.47 -13.06 -26.88
C PRO A 151 34.22 -13.36 -28.18
N GLY A 152 35.33 -12.65 -28.46
CA GLY A 152 36.22 -12.92 -29.59
C GLY A 152 37.11 -14.15 -29.38
N GLN A 153 37.34 -14.56 -28.13
CA GLN A 153 38.14 -15.73 -27.77
C GLN A 153 37.28 -16.94 -27.42
N PHE A 154 36.20 -16.72 -26.66
CA PHE A 154 35.25 -17.78 -26.30
C PHE A 154 33.84 -17.22 -26.13
N ASN A 155 32.88 -17.89 -26.76
CA ASN A 155 31.47 -17.56 -26.63
C ASN A 155 30.68 -18.79 -26.17
N PRO A 156 30.18 -18.80 -24.93
CA PRO A 156 29.44 -19.94 -24.39
C PRO A 156 28.00 -20.03 -24.92
N HIS A 157 27.55 -19.11 -25.79
CA HIS A 157 26.22 -19.12 -26.36
C HIS A 157 26.12 -19.93 -27.66
N ARG A 158 24.88 -20.26 -28.04
CA ARG A 158 24.59 -20.76 -29.38
C ARG A 158 24.82 -19.67 -30.43
N PRO A 159 25.33 -20.02 -31.63
CA PRO A 159 25.63 -21.38 -32.09
C PRO A 159 27.02 -21.90 -31.67
N TYR A 160 27.93 -21.04 -31.20
CA TYR A 160 29.35 -21.36 -31.01
C TYR A 160 29.59 -22.56 -30.09
N ILE A 161 28.87 -22.64 -28.97
CA ILE A 161 29.01 -23.76 -28.02
C ILE A 161 28.59 -25.11 -28.60
N ASP A 162 27.74 -25.13 -29.64
CA ASP A 162 27.28 -26.36 -30.28
C ASP A 162 28.40 -27.07 -31.07
N GLU A 163 29.49 -26.36 -31.40
CA GLU A 163 30.65 -26.91 -32.11
C GLU A 163 31.61 -27.68 -31.18
N VAL A 164 31.51 -27.51 -29.87
CA VAL A 164 32.38 -28.18 -28.89
C VAL A 164 31.93 -29.64 -28.74
N THR A 165 32.77 -30.59 -29.13
CA THR A 165 32.47 -32.03 -29.12
C THR A 165 33.71 -32.86 -28.79
N TRP A 166 33.53 -34.09 -28.28
CA TRP A 166 34.65 -35.01 -28.02
C TRP A 166 34.24 -36.49 -28.15
N PRO A 167 35.20 -37.43 -28.26
CA PRO A 167 34.90 -38.87 -28.32
C PRO A 167 34.15 -39.36 -27.08
N CYS A 168 33.15 -40.22 -27.28
CA CYS A 168 32.34 -40.77 -26.20
C CYS A 168 33.15 -41.79 -25.38
N PRO A 169 33.40 -41.55 -24.08
CA PRO A 169 34.22 -42.44 -23.26
C PRO A 169 33.55 -43.81 -23.02
N ALA A 170 32.22 -43.88 -23.12
CA ALA A 170 31.47 -45.11 -22.84
C ALA A 170 31.50 -46.15 -23.98
N CYS A 171 31.48 -45.73 -25.24
CA CYS A 171 31.47 -46.66 -26.39
C CYS A 171 32.71 -46.58 -27.27
N GLY A 172 33.51 -45.51 -27.18
CA GLY A 172 34.72 -45.31 -27.97
C GLY A 172 34.50 -45.02 -29.46
N SER A 173 33.33 -45.36 -30.02
CA SER A 173 32.98 -45.14 -31.43
C SER A 173 32.21 -43.84 -31.68
N GLY A 174 31.40 -43.41 -30.73
CA GLY A 174 30.52 -42.25 -30.87
C GLY A 174 31.19 -40.94 -30.49
N THR A 175 30.53 -39.82 -30.86
CA THR A 175 30.93 -38.46 -30.45
C THR A 175 29.85 -37.86 -29.55
N LEU A 176 30.29 -37.25 -28.44
CA LEU A 176 29.45 -36.46 -27.55
C LEU A 176 29.19 -35.08 -28.17
N LYS A 177 27.92 -34.76 -28.41
CA LYS A 177 27.46 -33.44 -28.90
C LYS A 177 26.51 -32.81 -27.88
N ARG A 178 26.55 -31.48 -27.74
CA ARG A 178 25.60 -30.77 -26.88
C ARG A 178 24.18 -31.02 -27.37
N VAL A 179 23.24 -31.21 -26.43
CA VAL A 179 21.80 -31.23 -26.77
C VAL A 179 21.38 -29.85 -27.27
N GLU A 180 20.44 -29.75 -28.20
CA GLU A 180 20.12 -28.46 -28.84
C GLU A 180 19.41 -27.47 -27.92
N GLU A 181 18.76 -27.96 -26.86
CA GLU A 181 17.93 -27.13 -26.00
C GLU A 181 18.71 -26.04 -25.25
N VAL A 182 18.06 -24.89 -25.07
CA VAL A 182 18.46 -23.84 -24.11
C VAL A 182 17.57 -23.93 -22.86
N ILE A 183 17.92 -23.21 -21.82
CA ILE A 183 17.25 -23.21 -20.53
C ILE A 183 16.07 -22.20 -20.53
N ASP A 184 15.07 -22.47 -19.71
CA ASP A 184 13.96 -21.55 -19.40
C ASP A 184 14.47 -20.25 -18.77
N ALA A 185 14.05 -19.09 -19.29
CA ALA A 185 14.51 -17.80 -18.77
C ALA A 185 14.15 -17.55 -17.30
N TRP A 186 13.11 -18.23 -16.78
CA TRP A 186 12.78 -18.19 -15.36
C TRP A 186 13.85 -18.85 -14.48
N PHE A 187 14.59 -19.83 -15.00
CA PHE A 187 15.75 -20.40 -14.31
C PHE A 187 16.87 -19.37 -14.19
N ASP A 188 17.16 -18.63 -15.26
CA ASP A 188 18.16 -17.55 -15.21
C ASP A 188 17.78 -16.51 -14.15
N SER A 189 16.52 -16.06 -14.13
CA SER A 189 16.04 -15.08 -13.12
C SER A 189 16.00 -15.65 -11.70
N GLY A 190 15.67 -16.93 -11.53
CA GLY A 190 15.67 -17.57 -10.22
C GLY A 190 17.07 -17.85 -9.69
N ALA A 191 18.06 -18.02 -10.58
CA ALA A 191 19.46 -18.21 -10.24
C ALA A 191 20.17 -16.90 -9.86
N MET A 192 19.54 -15.74 -10.11
CA MET A 192 20.08 -14.41 -9.84
C MET A 192 20.78 -14.28 -8.48
N PRO A 193 20.26 -14.79 -7.34
CA PRO A 193 20.90 -14.60 -6.03
C PRO A 193 22.35 -15.06 -5.95
N PHE A 194 22.70 -16.16 -6.62
CA PHE A 194 24.07 -16.69 -6.65
C PHE A 194 24.80 -16.39 -7.95
N ALA A 195 24.08 -16.37 -9.09
CA ALA A 195 24.68 -16.13 -10.40
C ALA A 195 25.29 -14.72 -10.53
N GLN A 196 24.68 -13.70 -9.92
CA GLN A 196 25.19 -12.32 -9.95
C GLN A 196 26.60 -12.18 -9.33
N HIS A 197 26.98 -13.11 -8.47
CA HIS A 197 28.25 -13.12 -7.75
C HIS A 197 29.27 -14.09 -8.35
N HIS A 198 28.95 -14.75 -9.46
CA HIS A 198 29.78 -15.81 -10.02
C HIS A 198 30.02 -16.97 -9.03
N TYR A 199 29.09 -17.18 -8.08
CA TYR A 199 29.11 -18.31 -7.16
C TYR A 199 28.92 -19.62 -7.94
N PRO A 200 29.62 -20.72 -7.57
CA PRO A 200 30.50 -20.89 -6.41
C PRO A 200 31.97 -20.56 -6.68
N PHE A 201 32.31 -19.97 -7.83
CA PHE A 201 33.70 -19.77 -8.23
C PHE A 201 34.34 -18.58 -7.51
N GLU A 202 33.60 -17.49 -7.36
CA GLU A 202 34.07 -16.23 -6.77
C GLU A 202 33.02 -15.63 -5.80
N ASN A 203 33.41 -14.57 -5.07
CA ASN A 203 32.56 -13.72 -4.22
C ASN A 203 31.63 -14.49 -3.26
N ARG A 204 32.12 -15.58 -2.68
CA ARG A 204 31.33 -16.46 -1.79
C ARG A 204 30.85 -15.73 -0.53
N GLU A 205 31.61 -14.74 -0.09
CA GLU A 205 31.31 -13.86 1.05
C GLU A 205 30.23 -12.83 0.77
N LEU A 206 29.99 -12.49 -0.52
CA LEU A 206 28.90 -11.61 -0.94
C LEU A 206 27.59 -12.37 -1.11
N PHE A 207 27.65 -13.68 -1.37
CA PHE A 207 26.47 -14.52 -1.49
C PHE A 207 25.73 -14.60 -0.14
N ARG A 208 24.55 -13.98 -0.10
CA ARG A 208 23.65 -13.96 1.05
C ARG A 208 22.28 -14.49 0.65
N VAL A 209 21.94 -15.66 1.16
CA VAL A 209 20.59 -16.23 1.12
C VAL A 209 20.22 -16.63 2.55
N PRO A 210 19.02 -16.28 3.03
CA PRO A 210 17.96 -15.55 2.32
C PRO A 210 18.19 -14.02 2.23
N ALA A 211 17.66 -13.39 1.18
CA ALA A 211 17.52 -11.94 1.12
C ALA A 211 16.50 -11.44 2.15
N ASP A 212 16.64 -10.23 2.68
CA ASP A 212 15.71 -9.72 3.70
C ASP A 212 14.35 -9.34 3.11
N PHE A 213 14.31 -8.73 1.93
CA PHE A 213 13.09 -8.21 1.33
C PHE A 213 13.12 -8.27 -0.21
N ILE A 214 11.98 -8.60 -0.82
CA ILE A 214 11.69 -8.40 -2.25
C ILE A 214 10.30 -7.80 -2.45
N SER A 215 10.06 -7.14 -3.59
CA SER A 215 8.73 -6.71 -4.00
C SER A 215 8.54 -6.73 -5.49
N GLU A 216 7.45 -7.35 -5.94
CA GLU A 216 7.02 -7.37 -7.34
C GLU A 216 5.49 -7.55 -7.42
N ALA A 217 4.94 -7.43 -8.62
CA ALA A 217 3.51 -7.60 -8.85
C ALA A 217 3.02 -9.05 -8.68
N VAL A 218 1.71 -9.19 -8.46
CA VAL A 218 1.01 -10.45 -8.15
C VAL A 218 1.15 -11.54 -9.24
N ASP A 219 1.52 -11.19 -10.46
CA ASP A 219 1.83 -12.15 -11.52
C ASP A 219 3.10 -12.97 -11.22
N GLN A 220 4.05 -12.45 -10.43
CA GLN A 220 5.27 -13.15 -10.05
C GLN A 220 5.05 -14.37 -9.14
N THR A 221 3.86 -14.54 -8.57
CA THR A 221 3.42 -15.80 -7.90
C THR A 221 3.48 -17.04 -8.80
N ARG A 222 3.63 -16.87 -10.11
CA ARG A 222 3.80 -17.94 -11.12
C ARG A 222 5.08 -17.78 -11.95
N GLY A 223 5.92 -16.84 -11.58
CA GLY A 223 7.16 -16.49 -12.27
C GLY A 223 8.31 -16.45 -11.27
N TRP A 224 8.85 -15.25 -11.04
CA TRP A 224 10.11 -15.07 -10.32
C TRP A 224 10.07 -15.58 -8.87
N PHE A 225 9.01 -15.30 -8.11
CA PHE A 225 8.87 -15.77 -6.72
C PHE A 225 8.98 -17.30 -6.62
N TYR A 226 8.34 -18.00 -7.55
CA TYR A 226 8.42 -19.46 -7.60
C TYR A 226 9.84 -19.92 -7.88
N THR A 227 10.49 -19.39 -8.91
CA THR A 227 11.82 -19.88 -9.29
C THR A 227 12.91 -19.55 -8.28
N LEU A 228 12.81 -18.38 -7.62
CA LEU A 228 13.65 -18.06 -6.47
C LEU A 228 13.46 -19.09 -5.36
N HIS A 229 12.21 -19.30 -4.93
CA HIS A 229 11.89 -20.23 -3.85
C HIS A 229 12.31 -21.67 -4.19
N ALA A 230 12.03 -22.12 -5.41
CA ALA A 230 12.39 -23.44 -5.89
C ALA A 230 13.90 -23.68 -5.85
N LEU A 231 14.70 -22.74 -6.35
CA LEU A 231 16.16 -22.88 -6.37
C LEU A 231 16.77 -22.69 -4.98
N GLY A 232 16.22 -21.81 -4.14
CA GLY A 232 16.59 -21.68 -2.73
C GLY A 232 16.50 -23.01 -1.99
N VAL A 233 15.35 -23.68 -2.11
CA VAL A 233 15.11 -24.96 -1.45
C VAL A 233 15.94 -26.08 -2.07
N LEU A 234 15.98 -26.17 -3.41
CA LEU A 234 16.65 -27.28 -4.10
C LEU A 234 18.18 -27.26 -3.95
N LEU A 235 18.80 -26.07 -3.90
CA LEU A 235 20.25 -25.93 -3.89
C LEU A 235 20.83 -25.59 -2.52
N PHE A 236 20.06 -24.93 -1.65
CA PHE A 236 20.58 -24.34 -0.41
C PHE A 236 19.79 -24.70 0.85
N ASP A 237 18.74 -25.53 0.75
CA ASP A 237 17.86 -25.90 1.89
C ASP A 237 17.38 -24.65 2.67
N SER A 238 17.01 -23.61 1.94
CA SER A 238 16.62 -22.30 2.49
C SER A 238 15.53 -21.64 1.66
N VAL A 239 14.78 -20.73 2.26
CA VAL A 239 13.97 -19.76 1.49
C VAL A 239 14.90 -18.81 0.74
N ALA A 240 14.47 -18.27 -0.40
CA ALA A 240 15.29 -17.31 -1.13
C ALA A 240 15.21 -15.88 -0.54
N PHE A 241 14.12 -15.58 0.16
CA PHE A 241 13.81 -14.28 0.74
C PHE A 241 12.98 -14.45 2.01
N LYS A 242 13.16 -13.55 2.98
CA LYS A 242 12.44 -13.55 4.26
C LYS A 242 11.08 -12.85 4.14
N THR A 243 11.04 -11.66 3.53
CA THR A 243 9.81 -10.88 3.34
C THR A 243 9.51 -10.63 1.87
N CYS A 244 8.23 -10.69 1.49
CA CYS A 244 7.76 -10.45 0.12
C CYS A 244 6.52 -9.53 0.10
N ILE A 245 6.66 -8.31 -0.44
CA ILE A 245 5.54 -7.41 -0.71
C ILE A 245 5.02 -7.64 -2.13
N VAL A 246 3.76 -8.03 -2.24
CA VAL A 246 3.10 -8.36 -3.50
C VAL A 246 2.19 -7.22 -3.95
N LEU A 247 2.55 -6.61 -5.07
CA LEU A 247 1.85 -5.44 -5.60
C LEU A 247 0.66 -5.83 -6.49
N GLY A 248 -0.39 -5.02 -6.44
CA GLY A 248 -1.47 -5.01 -7.43
C GLY A 248 -1.00 -4.46 -8.78
N HIS A 249 -1.80 -4.64 -9.82
CA HIS A 249 -1.49 -4.08 -11.14
C HIS A 249 -1.91 -2.61 -11.23
N VAL A 250 -1.08 -1.82 -11.89
CA VAL A 250 -1.42 -0.44 -12.27
C VAL A 250 -2.31 -0.45 -13.52
N ASN A 251 -3.49 0.15 -13.42
CA ASN A 251 -4.44 0.32 -14.50
C ASN A 251 -4.52 1.77 -14.96
N ASP A 252 -5.20 2.00 -16.09
CA ASP A 252 -5.52 3.36 -16.52
C ASP A 252 -6.45 4.08 -15.54
N GLU A 253 -6.71 5.36 -15.78
CA GLU A 253 -7.57 6.21 -14.95
C GLU A 253 -8.99 5.66 -14.76
N GLN A 254 -9.49 4.86 -15.71
CA GLN A 254 -10.81 4.23 -15.65
C GLN A 254 -10.78 2.81 -15.03
N GLY A 255 -9.61 2.33 -14.60
CA GLY A 255 -9.42 1.00 -14.02
C GLY A 255 -9.31 -0.13 -15.05
N ARG A 256 -9.07 0.18 -16.33
CA ARG A 256 -8.83 -0.82 -17.37
C ARG A 256 -7.36 -1.16 -17.44
N LYS A 257 -7.05 -2.43 -17.70
CA LYS A 257 -5.68 -2.88 -17.94
C LYS A 257 -5.04 -2.07 -19.07
N MET A 258 -3.87 -1.51 -18.81
CA MET A 258 -3.13 -0.76 -19.82
C MET A 258 -2.63 -1.70 -20.93
N SER A 259 -2.82 -1.30 -22.19
CA SER A 259 -2.26 -2.04 -23.32
C SER A 259 -2.02 -1.11 -24.51
N LYS A 260 -0.92 -1.36 -25.25
CA LYS A 260 -0.60 -0.61 -26.48
C LYS A 260 -1.75 -0.68 -27.50
N ARG A 261 -2.48 -1.79 -27.54
CA ARG A 261 -3.64 -1.99 -28.44
C ARG A 261 -4.82 -1.07 -28.11
N LEU A 262 -5.08 -0.83 -26.82
CA LEU A 262 -6.16 0.06 -26.39
C LEU A 262 -5.76 1.55 -26.41
N GLY A 263 -4.47 1.85 -26.59
CA GLY A 263 -3.96 3.23 -26.59
C GLY A 263 -4.09 3.93 -25.23
N ASN A 264 -4.34 3.18 -24.16
CA ASN A 264 -4.57 3.69 -22.81
C ASN A 264 -3.33 3.56 -21.90
N VAL A 265 -2.13 3.39 -22.49
CA VAL A 265 -0.89 3.32 -21.73
C VAL A 265 -0.53 4.73 -21.28
N VAL A 266 -0.38 4.91 -19.98
CA VAL A 266 0.17 6.13 -19.39
C VAL A 266 1.68 5.93 -19.26
N ASP A 267 2.46 6.80 -19.91
CA ASP A 267 3.92 6.78 -19.80
C ASP A 267 4.36 7.39 -18.46
N PRO A 268 5.05 6.64 -17.58
CA PRO A 268 5.55 7.18 -16.32
C PRO A 268 6.45 8.39 -16.49
N MET A 269 7.26 8.45 -17.55
CA MET A 269 8.18 9.58 -17.77
C MET A 269 7.43 10.88 -18.04
N GLY A 270 6.38 10.83 -18.87
CA GLY A 270 5.51 11.99 -19.10
C GLY A 270 4.83 12.48 -17.82
N VAL A 271 4.44 11.58 -16.91
CA VAL A 271 3.88 11.97 -15.61
C VAL A 271 4.93 12.64 -14.72
N ILE A 272 6.15 12.10 -14.67
CA ILE A 272 7.26 12.69 -13.89
C ILE A 272 7.60 14.09 -14.41
N GLU A 273 7.64 14.30 -15.72
CA GLU A 273 7.86 15.62 -16.32
C GLU A 273 6.77 16.62 -15.92
N GLU A 274 5.52 16.17 -15.78
CA GLU A 274 4.37 17.01 -15.46
C GLU A 274 4.21 17.32 -13.95
N THR A 275 4.52 16.36 -13.07
CA THR A 275 4.21 16.45 -11.63
C THR A 275 5.43 16.35 -10.72
N GLY A 276 6.56 15.86 -11.23
CA GLY A 276 7.77 15.58 -10.46
C GLY A 276 7.82 14.15 -9.91
N ALA A 277 9.04 13.65 -9.68
CA ALA A 277 9.26 12.28 -9.21
C ALA A 277 8.69 12.04 -7.79
N ASP A 278 8.78 13.03 -6.89
CA ASP A 278 8.26 12.91 -5.53
C ASP A 278 6.74 12.88 -5.48
N ALA A 279 6.06 13.61 -6.38
CA ALA A 279 4.61 13.52 -6.51
C ALA A 279 4.18 12.10 -6.92
N LEU A 280 4.88 11.51 -7.89
CA LEU A 280 4.64 10.15 -8.34
C LEU A 280 4.89 9.11 -7.22
N ARG A 281 6.01 9.24 -6.50
CA ARG A 281 6.32 8.35 -5.36
C ARG A 281 5.26 8.48 -4.27
N TRP A 282 4.94 9.72 -3.87
CA TRP A 282 3.94 10.00 -2.84
C TRP A 282 2.59 9.37 -3.18
N TYR A 283 2.14 9.53 -4.43
CA TYR A 283 0.91 8.90 -4.92
C TYR A 283 0.89 7.39 -4.67
N PHE A 284 1.98 6.67 -4.95
CA PHE A 284 2.02 5.23 -4.66
C PHE A 284 2.14 4.91 -3.17
N CYS A 285 2.80 5.76 -2.38
CA CYS A 285 2.91 5.56 -0.94
C CYS A 285 1.55 5.67 -0.24
N VAL A 286 0.72 6.68 -0.56
CA VAL A 286 -0.58 6.91 0.12
C VAL A 286 -1.71 6.01 -0.37
N ASN A 287 -1.52 5.29 -1.47
CA ASN A 287 -2.46 4.31 -1.99
C ASN A 287 -2.08 2.90 -1.54
N ASN A 288 -3.07 2.03 -1.35
CA ASN A 288 -2.82 0.64 -0.98
C ASN A 288 -2.09 -0.09 -2.14
N PRO A 289 -0.84 -0.53 -1.95
CA PRO A 289 -0.03 -1.14 -3.01
C PRO A 289 -0.49 -2.53 -3.41
N GLU A 290 -1.24 -3.24 -2.55
CA GLU A 290 -1.71 -4.60 -2.78
C GLU A 290 -2.91 -4.64 -3.74
N GLN A 291 -3.62 -3.52 -3.87
CA GLN A 291 -4.78 -3.39 -4.73
C GLN A 291 -4.40 -2.87 -6.11
N ASN A 292 -5.22 -3.23 -7.10
CA ASN A 292 -5.07 -2.64 -8.42
C ASN A 292 -5.36 -1.13 -8.35
N SER A 293 -4.39 -0.32 -8.75
CA SER A 293 -4.49 1.15 -8.70
C SER A 293 -4.95 1.73 -10.04
N ARG A 294 -5.54 2.94 -9.99
CA ARG A 294 -5.90 3.73 -11.18
C ARG A 294 -4.89 4.85 -11.35
N PHE A 295 -4.24 4.93 -12.49
CA PHE A 295 -3.11 5.84 -12.66
C PHE A 295 -3.36 6.92 -13.72
N SER A 296 -3.11 8.18 -13.34
CA SER A 296 -3.08 9.33 -14.24
C SER A 296 -2.29 10.49 -13.62
N ALA A 297 -1.79 11.42 -14.44
CA ALA A 297 -1.12 12.63 -13.94
C ALA A 297 -2.02 13.48 -13.02
N ARG A 298 -3.33 13.50 -13.29
CA ARG A 298 -4.32 14.18 -12.45
C ARG A 298 -4.36 13.60 -11.04
N LEU A 299 -4.47 12.28 -10.91
CA LEU A 299 -4.51 11.60 -9.61
C LEU A 299 -3.20 11.77 -8.84
N VAL A 300 -2.06 11.75 -9.54
CA VAL A 300 -0.75 12.04 -8.93
C VAL A 300 -0.69 13.48 -8.40
N ARG A 301 -1.19 14.45 -9.16
CA ARG A 301 -1.25 15.85 -8.74
C ARG A 301 -2.16 16.06 -7.52
N GLU A 302 -3.32 15.42 -7.51
CA GLU A 302 -4.26 15.47 -6.38
C GLU A 302 -3.62 14.93 -5.09
N ALA A 303 -2.92 13.78 -5.16
CA ALA A 303 -2.18 13.25 -4.01
C ALA A 303 -1.07 14.21 -3.54
N ALA A 304 -0.28 14.75 -4.46
CA ALA A 304 0.79 15.69 -4.12
C ALA A 304 0.29 17.00 -3.49
N GLN A 305 -0.89 17.48 -3.89
CA GLN A 305 -1.51 18.69 -3.32
C GLN A 305 -1.88 18.53 -1.83
N GLY A 306 -2.20 17.31 -1.40
CA GLY A 306 -2.52 17.02 0.00
C GLY A 306 -1.32 17.10 0.95
N PHE A 307 -0.10 16.89 0.43
CA PHE A 307 1.10 16.77 1.27
C PHE A 307 2.24 17.73 0.89
N LEU A 308 2.75 17.65 -0.34
CA LEU A 308 3.93 18.42 -0.75
C LEU A 308 3.70 19.93 -0.69
N LEU A 309 2.51 20.39 -1.08
CA LEU A 309 2.18 21.81 -1.06
C LEU A 309 2.08 22.38 0.37
N PRO A 310 1.33 21.78 1.31
CA PRO A 310 1.34 22.21 2.71
C PRO A 310 2.73 22.17 3.36
N LEU A 311 3.55 21.15 3.06
CA LEU A 311 4.94 21.05 3.55
C LEU A 311 5.79 22.22 3.06
N TRP A 312 5.71 22.52 1.76
CA TRP A 312 6.43 23.64 1.15
C TRP A 312 5.99 24.98 1.74
N ASN A 313 4.69 25.14 2.01
CA ASN A 313 4.15 26.33 2.66
C ASN A 313 4.65 26.48 4.10
N ALA A 314 4.78 25.38 4.85
CA ALA A 314 5.35 25.40 6.20
C ALA A 314 6.83 25.81 6.20
N LEU A 315 7.63 25.28 5.25
CA LEU A 315 9.02 25.68 5.04
C LEU A 315 9.13 27.17 4.67
N SER A 316 8.32 27.62 3.72
CA SER A 316 8.29 29.01 3.26
C SER A 316 7.93 29.96 4.41
N PHE A 317 6.89 29.63 5.17
CA PHE A 317 6.51 30.38 6.38
C PHE A 317 7.70 30.49 7.35
N PHE A 318 8.31 29.37 7.72
CA PHE A 318 9.43 29.37 8.66
C PHE A 318 10.61 30.21 8.16
N THR A 319 11.07 29.97 6.93
CA THR A 319 12.24 30.65 6.36
C THR A 319 12.04 32.16 6.20
N ILE A 320 10.85 32.62 5.81
CA ILE A 320 10.54 34.05 5.72
C ILE A 320 10.67 34.71 7.09
N TYR A 321 9.97 34.20 8.10
CA TYR A 321 9.94 34.84 9.42
C TYR A 321 11.27 34.70 10.16
N ALA A 322 11.92 33.54 10.10
CA ALA A 322 13.22 33.33 10.70
C ALA A 322 14.28 34.28 10.12
N ASN A 323 14.25 34.54 8.81
CA ASN A 323 15.16 35.50 8.19
C ASN A 323 14.82 36.95 8.54
N LEU A 324 13.54 37.33 8.58
CA LEU A 324 13.11 38.67 8.99
C LEU A 324 13.54 39.00 10.42
N ASP A 325 13.46 38.03 11.33
CA ASP A 325 13.86 38.19 12.73
C ASP A 325 15.35 37.90 12.98
N GLY A 326 16.12 37.51 11.96
CA GLY A 326 17.52 37.10 12.11
C GLY A 326 17.70 35.88 13.03
N TRP A 327 16.68 35.04 13.17
CA TRP A 327 16.74 33.84 13.99
C TRP A 327 17.65 32.78 13.36
N ARG A 328 18.47 32.14 14.19
CA ARG A 328 19.29 30.97 13.83
C ARG A 328 19.16 29.90 14.92
N PRO A 329 19.35 28.60 14.62
CA PRO A 329 19.36 27.56 15.63
C PRO A 329 20.37 27.89 16.74
N GLY A 330 19.94 27.85 18.00
CA GLY A 330 20.77 28.16 19.16
C GLY A 330 21.06 29.66 19.40
N SER A 331 20.61 30.58 18.53
CA SER A 331 20.85 32.02 18.69
C SER A 331 20.11 32.66 19.87
N ARG A 332 19.06 32.01 20.38
CA ARG A 332 18.23 32.53 21.48
C ARG A 332 18.02 31.45 22.54
N PRO A 333 17.89 31.82 23.83
CA PRO A 333 17.58 30.86 24.90
C PRO A 333 16.20 30.25 24.67
N VAL A 334 16.12 28.92 24.72
CA VAL A 334 14.86 28.18 24.61
C VAL A 334 14.53 27.58 25.97
N PRO A 335 13.30 27.79 26.51
CA PRO A 335 12.89 27.14 27.74
C PRO A 335 12.98 25.60 27.64
N PRO A 336 13.30 24.90 28.75
CA PRO A 336 13.14 23.45 28.84
C PRO A 336 11.72 23.04 28.46
N PHE A 337 11.53 21.80 28.00
CA PHE A 337 10.25 21.31 27.49
C PHE A 337 9.05 21.71 28.37
N ALA A 338 9.11 21.43 29.68
CA ALA A 338 8.03 21.75 30.62
C ALA A 338 7.68 23.25 30.74
N GLY A 339 8.63 24.15 30.44
CA GLY A 339 8.44 25.60 30.48
C GLY A 339 8.01 26.21 29.14
N ARG A 340 7.84 25.40 28.09
CA ARG A 340 7.37 25.88 26.78
C ARG A 340 5.85 26.09 26.77
N PRO A 341 5.31 27.02 25.95
CA PRO A 341 3.88 27.15 25.72
C PRO A 341 3.22 25.83 25.31
N ALA A 342 1.96 25.62 25.71
CA ALA A 342 1.25 24.36 25.51
C ALA A 342 1.23 23.89 24.05
N LEU A 343 1.03 24.80 23.08
CA LEU A 343 1.04 24.45 21.65
C LEU A 343 2.40 23.96 21.16
N ASP A 344 3.51 24.51 21.68
CA ASP A 344 4.87 24.07 21.32
C ASP A 344 5.17 22.70 21.91
N ARG A 345 4.77 22.46 23.16
CA ARG A 345 4.90 21.14 23.80
C ARG A 345 4.08 20.11 23.05
N TRP A 346 2.85 20.45 22.67
CA TRP A 346 1.93 19.57 21.97
C TRP A 346 2.48 19.15 20.60
N ILE A 347 2.92 20.09 19.75
CA ILE A 347 3.41 19.73 18.42
C ILE A 347 4.67 18.86 18.49
N LEU A 348 5.51 19.05 19.52
CA LEU A 348 6.69 18.23 19.75
C LEU A 348 6.34 16.82 20.23
N LEU A 349 5.34 16.67 21.12
CA LEU A 349 4.83 15.34 21.48
C LEU A 349 4.22 14.62 20.26
N ARG A 350 3.49 15.36 19.42
CA ARG A 350 2.96 14.84 18.14
C ARG A 350 4.08 14.43 17.19
N LEU A 351 5.20 15.16 17.16
CA LEU A 351 6.37 14.82 16.35
C LEU A 351 7.03 13.53 16.85
N ASP A 352 7.18 13.40 18.17
CA ASP A 352 7.78 12.21 18.79
C ASP A 352 6.94 10.96 18.47
N ARG A 353 5.61 11.11 18.56
CA ARG A 353 4.66 10.06 18.18
C ARG A 353 4.72 9.76 16.68
N LEU A 354 4.79 10.76 15.83
CA LEU A 354 4.93 10.58 14.38
C LEU A 354 6.19 9.76 14.06
N ALA A 355 7.33 10.08 14.67
CA ALA A 355 8.57 9.35 14.46
C ALA A 355 8.42 7.88 14.86
N ALA A 356 7.85 7.61 16.05
CA ALA A 356 7.60 6.26 16.53
C ALA A 356 6.62 5.48 15.63
N ASP A 357 5.51 6.11 15.24
CA ASP A 357 4.47 5.49 14.41
C ASP A 357 4.97 5.21 12.98
N THR A 358 5.70 6.16 12.37
CA THR A 358 6.31 5.98 11.04
C THR A 358 7.34 4.85 11.07
N THR A 359 8.20 4.80 12.10
CA THR A 359 9.18 3.72 12.28
C THR A 359 8.48 2.37 12.40
N ARG A 360 7.47 2.26 13.28
CA ARG A 360 6.69 1.03 13.48
C ARG A 360 6.01 0.56 12.19
N HIS A 361 5.45 1.49 11.41
CA HIS A 361 4.83 1.14 10.13
C HIS A 361 5.85 0.67 9.09
N LEU A 362 7.03 1.29 8.99
CA LEU A 362 8.06 0.88 8.05
C LEU A 362 8.71 -0.46 8.41
N GLU A 363 8.98 -0.71 9.70
CA GLU A 363 9.44 -2.01 10.22
C GLU A 363 8.42 -3.13 9.94
N GLY A 364 7.12 -2.79 9.96
CA GLY A 364 6.02 -3.68 9.60
C GLY A 364 5.63 -3.65 8.12
N TYR A 365 6.46 -3.10 7.23
CA TYR A 365 6.21 -2.99 5.78
C TYR A 365 4.88 -2.32 5.37
N SER A 366 4.28 -1.54 6.28
CA SER A 366 3.00 -0.84 6.11
C SER A 366 3.20 0.57 5.56
N LEU A 367 3.70 0.66 4.32
CA LEU A 367 4.07 1.92 3.67
C LEU A 367 2.93 2.96 3.66
N THR A 368 1.70 2.52 3.40
CA THR A 368 0.53 3.41 3.32
C THR A 368 0.16 4.04 4.65
N GLU A 369 0.24 3.28 5.73
CA GLU A 369 -0.07 3.80 7.07
C GLU A 369 1.04 4.76 7.57
N ALA A 370 2.29 4.52 7.19
CA ALA A 370 3.39 5.45 7.41
C ALA A 370 3.14 6.78 6.69
N ALA A 371 2.79 6.73 5.40
CA ALA A 371 2.51 7.93 4.60
C ALA A 371 1.29 8.71 5.11
N ARG A 372 0.22 8.03 5.52
CA ARG A 372 -0.97 8.67 6.12
C ARG A 372 -0.67 9.34 7.46
N SER A 373 0.17 8.72 8.29
CA SER A 373 0.61 9.32 9.57
C SER A 373 1.32 10.67 9.32
N LEU A 374 2.11 10.75 8.25
CA LEU A 374 2.77 11.99 7.81
C LEU A 374 1.74 13.04 7.32
N GLU A 375 0.72 12.66 6.55
CA GLU A 375 -0.35 13.58 6.12
C GLU A 375 -1.13 14.14 7.32
N GLU A 376 -1.51 13.29 8.26
CA GLU A 376 -2.24 13.68 9.47
C GLU A 376 -1.42 14.65 10.33
N PHE A 377 -0.13 14.37 10.53
CA PHE A 377 0.74 15.29 11.27
C PHE A 377 0.92 16.62 10.53
N LEU A 378 1.02 16.60 9.19
CA LEU A 378 1.17 17.82 8.42
C LEU A 378 -0.08 18.71 8.48
N ASP A 379 -1.27 18.11 8.56
CA ASP A 379 -2.51 18.82 8.85
C ASP A 379 -2.45 19.50 10.24
N ASP A 380 -2.05 18.75 11.28
CA ASP A 380 -1.84 19.30 12.63
C ASP A 380 -0.83 20.45 12.64
N LEU A 381 0.29 20.31 11.91
CA LEU A 381 1.32 21.32 11.79
C LEU A 381 0.78 22.60 11.15
N THR A 382 0.08 22.47 10.02
CA THR A 382 -0.31 23.63 9.20
C THR A 382 -1.61 24.28 9.64
N ASN A 383 -2.66 23.47 9.84
CA ASN A 383 -4.02 23.93 10.12
C ASN A 383 -4.30 24.14 11.60
N TRP A 384 -3.47 23.60 12.49
CA TRP A 384 -3.54 23.86 13.92
C TRP A 384 -2.35 24.66 14.43
N TYR A 385 -1.16 24.07 14.48
CA TYR A 385 0.01 24.67 15.13
C TYR A 385 0.42 26.02 14.51
N ILE A 386 0.77 26.04 13.22
CA ILE A 386 1.23 27.26 12.54
C ILE A 386 0.13 28.31 12.57
N ARG A 387 -1.11 27.96 12.19
CA ARG A 387 -2.24 28.91 12.16
C ARG A 387 -2.45 29.59 13.52
N ARG A 388 -2.48 28.82 14.61
CA ARG A 388 -2.64 29.34 15.99
C ARG A 388 -1.41 30.10 16.48
N SER A 389 -0.25 29.83 15.91
CA SER A 389 1.02 30.41 16.36
C SER A 389 1.45 31.63 15.57
N ARG A 390 0.79 31.98 14.45
CA ARG A 390 1.19 33.08 13.55
C ARG A 390 1.46 34.40 14.29
N ALA A 391 0.60 34.77 15.23
CA ALA A 391 0.75 35.99 16.01
C ALA A 391 2.08 36.04 16.79
N ARG A 392 2.61 34.88 17.22
CA ARG A 392 3.91 34.76 17.91
C ARG A 392 5.10 34.97 16.98
N PHE A 393 4.94 34.76 15.68
CA PHE A 393 5.97 35.01 14.66
C PHE A 393 5.98 36.46 14.18
N TRP A 394 4.87 37.19 14.36
CA TRP A 394 4.81 38.64 14.12
C TRP A 394 5.26 39.45 15.33
N ALA A 395 5.94 40.57 15.09
CA ALA A 395 6.12 41.60 16.11
C ALA A 395 4.91 42.55 16.02
N ALA A 396 4.05 42.56 17.04
CA ALA A 396 3.14 43.68 17.23
C ALA A 396 3.95 44.89 17.72
N ASP A 397 3.59 46.10 17.27
CA ASP A 397 4.20 47.34 17.74
C ASP A 397 4.15 47.40 19.27
N GLY A 398 5.31 47.29 19.93
CA GLY A 398 5.47 47.48 21.37
C GLY A 398 5.79 46.24 22.22
N GLU A 399 5.72 45.02 21.70
CA GLU A 399 6.28 43.85 22.41
C GLU A 399 7.78 43.70 22.14
N PRO A 400 8.59 43.26 23.13
CA PRO A 400 9.99 42.93 22.86
C PRO A 400 10.05 41.88 21.75
N ALA A 401 10.88 42.12 20.74
CA ALA A 401 11.12 41.22 19.60
C ALA A 401 11.57 39.79 20.00
N ASP A 402 11.80 39.57 21.30
CA ASP A 402 12.45 38.43 21.94
C ASP A 402 11.68 37.90 23.18
N GLY A 403 10.34 37.92 23.16
CA GLY A 403 9.57 37.21 24.19
C GLY A 403 9.86 35.69 24.20
N PRO A 404 9.89 35.02 25.36
CA PRO A 404 10.20 33.58 25.46
C PRO A 404 9.25 32.70 24.63
N GLY A 405 8.03 33.16 24.37
CA GLY A 405 7.06 32.46 23.51
C GLY A 405 7.44 32.42 22.03
N LYS A 406 8.12 33.45 21.52
CA LYS A 406 8.58 33.55 20.11
C LYS A 406 9.82 32.69 19.88
N ALA A 407 10.78 32.74 20.80
CA ALA A 407 11.96 31.87 20.77
C ALA A 407 11.59 30.38 20.83
N SER A 408 10.62 30.02 21.69
CA SER A 408 10.08 28.66 21.77
C SER A 408 9.39 28.22 20.47
N ALA A 409 8.59 29.10 19.84
CA ALA A 409 7.88 28.80 18.60
C ALA A 409 8.85 28.52 17.43
N TYR A 410 9.90 29.33 17.26
CA TYR A 410 10.92 29.09 16.24
C TYR A 410 11.67 27.78 16.48
N ALA A 411 12.08 27.52 17.72
CA ALA A 411 12.81 26.31 18.07
C ALA A 411 11.96 25.06 17.81
N ALA A 412 10.69 25.07 18.21
CA ALA A 412 9.78 23.96 17.97
C ALA A 412 9.54 23.73 16.47
N LEU A 413 9.25 24.79 15.70
CA LEU A 413 9.00 24.67 14.26
C LEU A 413 10.25 24.20 13.49
N TYR A 414 11.43 24.69 13.85
CA TYR A 414 12.69 24.23 13.28
C TYR A 414 12.94 22.74 13.54
N GLU A 415 12.72 22.30 14.78
CA GLU A 415 12.87 20.90 15.16
C GLU A 415 11.88 19.98 14.43
N VAL A 416 10.63 20.42 14.28
CA VAL A 416 9.61 19.73 13.49
C VAL A 416 10.04 19.59 12.04
N LEU A 417 10.44 20.69 11.39
CA LEU A 417 10.80 20.66 9.96
C LEU A 417 12.04 19.81 9.69
N THR A 418 13.07 19.91 10.54
CA THR A 418 14.31 19.11 10.39
C THR A 418 14.10 17.62 10.70
N THR A 419 13.18 17.29 11.60
CA THR A 419 12.81 15.88 11.86
C THR A 419 11.93 15.33 10.75
N LEU A 420 10.94 16.09 10.27
CA LEU A 420 10.16 15.73 9.09
C LEU A 420 11.04 15.49 7.87
N THR A 421 12.05 16.33 7.65
CA THR A 421 13.02 16.19 6.56
C THR A 421 13.62 14.78 6.50
N ARG A 422 14.03 14.24 7.66
CA ARG A 422 14.58 12.89 7.76
C ARG A 422 13.50 11.82 7.60
N LEU A 423 12.34 11.99 8.23
CA LEU A 423 11.22 11.04 8.13
C LEU A 423 10.69 10.87 6.70
N ILE A 424 10.64 11.94 5.91
CA ILE A 424 10.11 11.92 4.54
C ILE A 424 11.15 11.48 3.50
N ALA A 425 12.44 11.38 3.85
CA ALA A 425 13.51 11.07 2.90
C ALA A 425 13.29 9.77 2.10
N PRO A 426 12.80 8.64 2.69
CA PRO A 426 12.48 7.44 1.93
C PRO A 426 11.27 7.59 0.99
N PHE A 427 10.40 8.57 1.23
CA PHE A 427 9.15 8.78 0.48
C PHE A 427 9.35 9.79 -0.65
N THR A 428 9.90 10.96 -0.32
CA THR A 428 10.06 12.13 -1.20
C THR A 428 11.52 12.62 -1.15
N PRO A 429 12.46 11.85 -1.72
CA PRO A 429 13.89 12.07 -1.52
C PRO A 429 14.40 13.42 -2.05
N PHE A 430 13.78 13.97 -3.10
CA PHE A 430 14.25 15.23 -3.69
C PHE A 430 13.81 16.43 -2.84
N VAL A 431 12.55 16.45 -2.40
CA VAL A 431 12.03 17.48 -1.49
C VAL A 431 12.74 17.40 -0.14
N ALA A 432 12.97 16.20 0.39
CA ALA A 432 13.75 16.00 1.61
C ALA A 432 15.15 16.63 1.51
N GLU A 433 15.85 16.39 0.40
CA GLU A 433 17.18 16.97 0.16
C GLU A 433 17.14 18.49 0.14
N VAL A 434 16.16 19.09 -0.54
CA VAL A 434 15.99 20.55 -0.58
C VAL A 434 15.72 21.11 0.82
N LEU A 435 14.91 20.45 1.63
CA LEU A 435 14.68 20.85 3.02
C LEU A 435 15.96 20.77 3.84
N HIS A 436 16.75 19.70 3.70
CA HIS A 436 18.00 19.50 4.43
C HIS A 436 19.03 20.57 4.11
N GLU A 437 19.20 20.88 2.82
CA GLU A 437 20.09 21.95 2.36
C GLU A 437 19.69 23.31 2.95
N ASN A 438 18.39 23.64 2.90
CA ASN A 438 17.91 24.95 3.36
C ASN A 438 17.84 25.08 4.88
N LEU A 439 17.56 24.00 5.61
CA LEU A 439 17.34 24.05 7.06
C LEU A 439 18.58 23.67 7.87
N VAL A 440 19.35 22.66 7.43
CA VAL A 440 20.44 22.08 8.22
C VAL A 440 21.80 22.54 7.71
N ARG A 441 22.12 22.27 6.44
CA ARG A 441 23.40 22.63 5.81
C ARG A 441 23.64 24.14 5.79
N SER A 442 22.58 24.94 5.61
CA SER A 442 22.68 26.40 5.64
C SER A 442 23.05 26.97 7.02
N GLN A 443 22.97 26.16 8.08
CA GLN A 443 23.21 26.58 9.47
C GLN A 443 24.52 26.02 10.04
N ARG A 444 24.97 24.87 9.55
CA ARG A 444 26.11 24.11 10.08
C ARG A 444 26.86 23.38 8.97
N ASP A 445 28.19 23.45 9.02
CA ASP A 445 29.07 22.74 8.08
C ASP A 445 29.42 21.31 8.55
N ASP A 446 29.21 20.99 9.83
CA ASP A 446 29.60 19.73 10.49
C ASP A 446 28.47 18.68 10.53
N VAL A 447 27.66 18.66 9.47
CA VAL A 447 26.54 17.72 9.27
C VAL A 447 26.70 16.98 7.93
N PRO A 448 26.13 15.77 7.78
CA PRO A 448 26.14 15.05 6.52
C PRO A 448 25.70 15.92 5.33
N GLU A 449 26.36 15.73 4.18
CA GLU A 449 26.13 16.52 2.96
C GLU A 449 24.74 16.31 2.36
N SER A 450 24.06 15.22 2.70
CA SER A 450 22.72 14.87 2.20
C SER A 450 21.89 14.29 3.33
N VAL A 451 20.57 14.46 3.28
CA VAL A 451 19.64 13.83 4.23
C VAL A 451 19.72 12.31 4.16
N HIS A 452 20.11 11.76 3.00
CA HIS A 452 20.22 10.33 2.78
C HIS A 452 21.45 9.69 3.46
N LEU A 453 22.26 10.52 4.12
CA LEU A 453 23.40 10.13 4.95
C LEU A 453 23.18 10.44 6.44
N GLU A 454 22.02 10.95 6.82
CA GLU A 454 21.62 11.19 8.21
C GLU A 454 21.10 9.90 8.84
N ASP A 455 21.23 9.82 10.17
CA ASP A 455 20.59 8.76 10.95
C ASP A 455 19.06 8.95 10.98
N TRP A 456 18.34 7.83 11.03
CA TRP A 456 16.89 7.85 11.22
C TRP A 456 16.53 8.53 12.55
N PRO A 457 15.54 9.44 12.59
CA PRO A 457 15.30 10.24 13.78
C PRO A 457 14.66 9.42 14.90
N GLU A 458 15.29 9.46 16.08
CA GLU A 458 14.74 8.90 17.31
C GLU A 458 14.17 10.02 18.22
N PRO A 459 12.95 9.85 18.76
CA PRO A 459 12.37 10.84 19.65
C PRO A 459 13.14 10.92 20.98
N PRO A 460 13.40 12.12 21.51
CA PRO A 460 14.01 12.28 22.82
C PRO A 460 13.06 11.75 23.90
N GLY A 461 13.39 10.60 24.48
CA GLY A 461 12.49 9.83 25.37
C GLY A 461 12.11 10.51 26.70
N ASP A 462 12.54 11.76 26.93
CA ASP A 462 12.31 12.56 28.13
C ASP A 462 11.07 13.48 28.04
N ARG A 463 10.45 13.62 26.87
CA ARG A 463 9.23 14.42 26.69
C ARG A 463 7.98 13.59 26.94
N ARG A 464 7.19 13.99 27.95
CA ARG A 464 5.89 13.38 28.26
C ARG A 464 4.94 14.43 28.82
N ASP A 465 3.73 14.50 28.29
CA ASP A 465 2.60 15.22 28.87
C ASP A 465 1.29 14.64 28.34
N GLU A 466 0.90 13.48 28.88
CA GLU A 466 -0.31 12.76 28.46
C GLU A 466 -1.59 13.58 28.67
N ALA A 467 -1.62 14.43 29.70
CA ALA A 467 -2.74 15.33 29.97
C ALA A 467 -2.90 16.38 28.86
N LEU A 468 -1.79 16.95 28.38
CA LEU A 468 -1.79 17.86 27.23
C LEU A 468 -2.22 17.17 25.94
N GLU A 469 -1.70 15.97 25.63
CA GLU A 469 -2.08 15.26 24.42
C GLU A 469 -3.58 14.92 24.41
N THR A 470 -4.06 14.34 25.52
CA THR A 470 -5.47 13.96 25.67
C THR A 470 -6.38 15.19 25.65
N GLY A 471 -6.00 16.24 26.38
CA GLY A 471 -6.72 17.50 26.42
C GLY A 471 -6.80 18.18 25.05
N MET A 472 -5.68 18.25 24.31
CA MET A 472 -5.67 18.87 22.99
C MET A 472 -6.44 18.05 21.95
N ALA A 473 -6.38 16.72 22.01
CA ALA A 473 -7.20 15.86 21.15
C ALA A 473 -8.71 16.07 21.40
N ALA A 474 -9.09 16.22 22.68
CA ALA A 474 -10.47 16.56 23.06
C ALA A 474 -10.89 17.94 22.55
N VAL A 475 -10.01 18.95 22.68
CA VAL A 475 -10.24 20.30 22.15
C VAL A 475 -10.44 20.28 20.64
N GLN A 476 -9.56 19.61 19.87
CA GLN A 476 -9.73 19.47 18.42
C GLN A 476 -11.03 18.74 18.05
N ARG A 477 -11.44 17.71 18.82
CA ARG A 477 -12.72 17.01 18.65
C ARG A 477 -13.92 17.95 18.89
N ILE A 478 -13.89 18.74 19.97
CA ILE A 478 -14.94 19.72 20.28
C ILE A 478 -15.05 20.74 19.14
N VAL A 479 -13.92 21.26 18.63
CA VAL A 479 -13.92 22.23 17.52
C VAL A 479 -14.52 21.62 16.25
N ARG A 480 -14.14 20.39 15.88
CA ARG A 480 -14.72 19.69 14.73
C ARG A 480 -16.24 19.52 14.87
N LEU A 481 -16.71 19.10 16.05
CA LEU A 481 -18.15 18.94 16.31
C LEU A 481 -18.87 20.29 16.25
N GLY A 482 -18.32 21.35 16.86
CA GLY A 482 -18.93 22.68 16.81
C GLY A 482 -18.95 23.27 15.39
N HIS A 483 -17.89 23.09 14.59
CA HIS A 483 -17.89 23.52 13.19
C HIS A 483 -18.89 22.72 12.35
N ALA A 484 -19.03 21.41 12.61
CA ALA A 484 -20.05 20.60 11.98
C ALA A 484 -21.47 21.07 12.35
N ALA A 485 -21.74 21.37 13.63
CA ALA A 485 -22.99 21.97 14.07
C ALA A 485 -23.25 23.30 13.35
N ARG A 486 -22.26 24.19 13.24
CA ARG A 486 -22.39 25.45 12.47
C ARG A 486 -22.75 25.19 11.01
N ASN A 487 -22.03 24.28 10.35
CA ASN A 487 -22.22 23.99 8.93
C ASN A 487 -23.61 23.42 8.62
N THR A 488 -24.09 22.47 9.43
CA THR A 488 -25.43 21.87 9.28
C THR A 488 -26.53 22.94 9.38
N HIS A 489 -26.33 23.97 10.20
CA HIS A 489 -27.27 25.06 10.41
C HIS A 489 -27.01 26.31 9.55
N GLY A 490 -26.02 26.27 8.65
CA GLY A 490 -25.63 27.42 7.83
C GLY A 490 -25.10 28.62 8.63
N LEU A 491 -24.63 28.40 9.86
CA LEU A 491 -24.03 29.44 10.71
C LEU A 491 -22.59 29.68 10.26
N LYS A 492 -22.25 30.94 10.00
CA LYS A 492 -20.91 31.30 9.50
C LYS A 492 -19.90 31.36 10.66
N THR A 493 -18.71 30.81 10.49
CA THR A 493 -17.67 30.82 11.55
C THR A 493 -17.32 32.23 12.04
N ARG A 494 -17.37 33.23 11.15
CA ARG A 494 -17.12 34.64 11.48
C ARG A 494 -18.19 35.31 12.37
N GLN A 495 -19.37 34.69 12.49
CA GLN A 495 -20.43 35.16 13.38
C GLN A 495 -20.10 34.69 14.80
N PRO A 496 -19.92 35.60 15.79
CA PRO A 496 -19.79 35.19 17.17
C PRO A 496 -21.13 34.65 17.68
N LEU A 497 -21.08 33.62 18.51
CA LEU A 497 -22.26 33.11 19.24
C LEU A 497 -22.08 33.34 20.74
N ALA A 498 -23.19 33.35 21.47
CA ALA A 498 -23.19 33.61 22.91
C ALA A 498 -22.36 32.57 23.66
N ALA A 499 -22.77 31.31 23.57
CA ALA A 499 -22.10 30.23 24.28
C ALA A 499 -22.06 28.92 23.48
N VAL A 500 -21.15 28.05 23.91
CA VAL A 500 -21.19 26.62 23.63
C VAL A 500 -21.38 25.86 24.93
N THR A 501 -22.34 24.94 24.95
CA THR A 501 -22.45 23.96 26.03
C THR A 501 -21.87 22.62 25.60
N LEU A 502 -20.96 22.10 26.42
CA LEU A 502 -20.36 20.78 26.26
C LEU A 502 -21.03 19.81 27.23
N VAL A 503 -21.51 18.68 26.70
CA VAL A 503 -22.08 17.60 27.51
C VAL A 503 -21.25 16.35 27.28
N THR A 504 -20.66 15.82 28.34
CA THR A 504 -19.83 14.61 28.29
C THR A 504 -20.30 13.61 29.32
N ALA A 505 -20.31 12.33 28.97
CA ALA A 505 -20.50 11.24 29.95
C ALA A 505 -19.21 10.92 30.72
N ASN A 506 -18.06 11.45 30.27
CA ASN A 506 -16.76 11.26 30.88
C ASN A 506 -16.35 12.52 31.65
N GLU A 507 -16.50 12.51 32.98
CA GLU A 507 -16.15 13.64 33.86
C GLU A 507 -14.65 13.98 33.84
N SER A 508 -13.78 13.02 33.52
CA SER A 508 -12.33 13.27 33.42
C SER A 508 -11.94 14.20 32.26
N LEU A 509 -12.84 14.39 31.28
CA LEU A 509 -12.58 15.23 30.12
C LEU A 509 -12.51 16.72 30.48
N ARG A 510 -13.35 17.17 31.41
CA ARG A 510 -13.45 18.59 31.81
C ARG A 510 -12.12 19.16 32.31
N PRO A 511 -11.43 18.59 33.32
CA PRO A 511 -10.17 19.15 33.81
C PRO A 511 -9.04 19.12 32.78
N LEU A 512 -9.14 18.28 31.73
CA LEU A 512 -8.17 18.23 30.63
C LEU A 512 -8.41 19.31 29.57
N VAL A 513 -9.66 19.74 29.40
CA VAL A 513 -10.06 20.74 28.40
C VAL A 513 -10.06 22.16 28.97
N GLU A 514 -10.42 22.33 30.23
CA GLU A 514 -10.54 23.62 30.92
C GLU A 514 -9.30 24.52 30.80
N PRO A 515 -8.05 24.01 30.87
CA PRO A 515 -6.84 24.82 30.62
C PRO A 515 -6.75 25.43 29.22
N TYR A 516 -7.55 24.94 28.27
CA TYR A 516 -7.57 25.37 26.87
C TYR A 516 -8.89 26.05 26.47
N ALA A 517 -9.70 26.48 27.45
CA ALA A 517 -10.99 27.14 27.20
C ALA A 517 -10.88 28.35 26.24
N GLY A 518 -9.89 29.22 26.42
CA GLY A 518 -9.67 30.35 25.50
C GLY A 518 -9.35 29.92 24.06
N LEU A 519 -8.70 28.77 23.87
CA LEU A 519 -8.48 28.21 22.53
C LEU A 519 -9.82 27.81 21.90
N LEU A 520 -10.68 27.13 22.67
CA LEU A 520 -12.01 26.73 22.22
C LEU A 520 -12.90 27.93 21.89
N GLU A 521 -12.88 28.97 22.73
CA GLU A 521 -13.63 30.21 22.51
C GLU A 521 -13.24 30.86 21.17
N ASP A 522 -11.94 30.99 20.91
CA ASP A 522 -11.43 31.53 19.64
C ASP A 522 -11.83 30.69 18.44
N GLU A 523 -11.65 29.36 18.53
CA GLU A 523 -11.85 28.45 17.39
C GLU A 523 -13.33 28.25 17.04
N LEU A 524 -14.17 28.22 18.06
CA LEU A 524 -15.62 28.17 17.87
C LEU A 524 -16.22 29.56 17.65
N ASN A 525 -15.48 30.65 17.91
CA ASN A 525 -15.97 32.02 17.93
C ASN A 525 -17.23 32.16 18.81
N VAL A 526 -17.07 31.84 20.09
CA VAL A 526 -18.09 31.92 21.14
C VAL A 526 -17.62 32.79 22.29
N LYS A 527 -18.54 33.37 23.08
CA LYS A 527 -18.16 34.20 24.24
C LYS A 527 -17.96 33.40 25.52
N GLU A 528 -18.71 32.31 25.69
CA GLU A 528 -18.66 31.48 26.90
C GLU A 528 -18.66 29.98 26.58
N ILE A 529 -18.05 29.19 27.47
CA ILE A 529 -18.09 27.73 27.47
C ILE A 529 -18.78 27.24 28.74
N HIS A 530 -19.87 26.50 28.57
CA HIS A 530 -20.61 25.88 29.67
C HIS A 530 -20.44 24.37 29.63
N TRP A 531 -20.61 23.73 30.80
CA TRP A 531 -20.65 22.29 30.94
C TRP A 531 -22.00 21.89 31.52
N ALA A 532 -22.66 20.91 30.89
CA ALA A 532 -23.87 20.31 31.41
C ALA A 532 -23.68 18.80 31.62
N ALA A 533 -24.40 18.24 32.59
CA ALA A 533 -24.39 16.81 32.89
C ALA A 533 -25.42 16.04 32.07
N ASP A 534 -26.51 16.71 31.69
CA ASP A 534 -27.68 16.08 31.07
C ASP A 534 -27.83 16.49 29.60
N ARG A 535 -27.59 15.53 28.69
CA ARG A 535 -27.73 15.74 27.24
C ARG A 535 -29.19 15.94 26.82
N THR A 536 -30.15 15.44 27.60
CA THR A 536 -31.58 15.50 27.24
C THR A 536 -32.13 16.92 27.23
N GLN A 537 -31.38 17.89 27.78
CA GLN A 537 -31.69 19.32 27.73
C GLN A 537 -31.46 19.94 26.35
N TYR A 538 -30.62 19.33 25.52
CA TYR A 538 -30.19 19.87 24.21
C TYR A 538 -30.68 19.01 23.05
N VAL A 539 -30.84 17.72 23.29
CA VAL A 539 -31.29 16.73 22.30
C VAL A 539 -32.34 15.82 22.92
N HIS A 540 -33.19 15.24 22.09
CA HIS A 540 -34.10 14.16 22.46
C HIS A 540 -34.03 13.09 21.37
N HIS A 541 -34.38 11.85 21.72
CA HIS A 541 -34.46 10.79 20.74
C HIS A 541 -35.81 10.83 20.02
N GLU A 542 -35.79 10.52 18.73
CA GLU A 542 -36.96 10.09 17.98
C GLU A 542 -36.73 8.64 17.55
N VAL A 543 -37.68 7.77 17.85
CA VAL A 543 -37.66 6.39 17.32
C VAL A 543 -38.55 6.36 16.09
N LYS A 544 -38.00 6.05 14.91
CA LYS A 544 -38.76 5.93 13.66
C LYS A 544 -38.78 4.48 13.19
N PRO A 545 -39.84 4.04 12.50
CA PRO A 545 -39.87 2.70 11.95
C PRO A 545 -38.99 2.58 10.71
N ILE A 546 -38.25 1.48 10.60
CA ILE A 546 -37.56 1.10 9.36
C ILE A 546 -38.59 0.50 8.41
N PHE A 547 -39.11 1.32 7.50
CA PHE A 547 -40.23 0.95 6.62
C PHE A 547 -40.04 -0.36 5.84
N PRO A 548 -38.85 -0.69 5.28
CA PRO A 548 -38.64 -1.97 4.59
C PRO A 548 -38.81 -3.21 5.49
N LYS A 549 -38.54 -3.09 6.79
CA LYS A 549 -38.61 -4.18 7.77
C LYS A 549 -39.98 -4.29 8.41
N THR A 550 -40.60 -3.16 8.74
CA THR A 550 -41.90 -3.08 9.41
C THR A 550 -43.09 -3.17 8.44
N GLY A 551 -42.92 -2.73 7.19
CA GLY A 551 -43.96 -2.74 6.16
C GLY A 551 -44.61 -4.11 5.91
N PRO A 552 -43.84 -5.20 5.70
CA PRO A 552 -44.39 -6.54 5.50
C PRO A 552 -45.21 -7.08 6.68
N ARG A 553 -44.87 -6.67 7.91
CA ARG A 553 -45.50 -7.13 9.16
C ARG A 553 -46.78 -6.35 9.46
N PHE A 554 -46.75 -5.02 9.34
CA PHE A 554 -47.87 -4.17 9.78
C PHE A 554 -48.78 -3.71 8.64
N GLY A 555 -48.31 -3.71 7.38
CA GLY A 555 -49.13 -3.42 6.20
C GLY A 555 -49.99 -2.16 6.34
N LYS A 556 -51.32 -2.32 6.28
CA LYS A 556 -52.28 -1.21 6.43
C LYS A 556 -52.26 -0.52 7.81
N ARG A 557 -51.72 -1.18 8.84
CA ARG A 557 -51.56 -0.64 10.22
C ARG A 557 -50.27 0.17 10.38
N MET A 558 -49.40 0.26 9.36
CA MET A 558 -48.15 1.01 9.44
C MET A 558 -48.32 2.50 9.84
N PRO A 559 -49.39 3.21 9.42
CA PRO A 559 -49.66 4.56 9.92
C PRO A 559 -49.90 4.62 11.44
N GLU A 560 -50.48 3.57 12.04
CA GLU A 560 -50.70 3.48 13.49
C GLU A 560 -49.36 3.29 14.22
N VAL A 561 -48.49 2.43 13.70
CA VAL A 561 -47.13 2.21 14.24
C VAL A 561 -46.31 3.50 14.18
N LYS A 562 -46.31 4.17 13.02
CA LYS A 562 -45.64 5.46 12.86
C LYS A 562 -46.18 6.49 13.84
N LYS A 563 -47.51 6.61 13.97
CA LYS A 563 -48.14 7.54 14.91
C LYS A 563 -47.76 7.24 16.35
N ALA A 564 -47.80 5.97 16.77
CA ALA A 564 -47.46 5.56 18.13
C ALA A 564 -46.00 5.91 18.48
N LEU A 565 -45.07 5.67 17.55
CA LEU A 565 -43.67 6.05 17.69
C LEU A 565 -43.46 7.58 17.68
N ASP A 566 -44.15 8.30 16.81
CA ASP A 566 -44.06 9.78 16.73
C ASP A 566 -44.65 10.49 17.95
N THR A 567 -45.65 9.91 18.62
CA THR A 567 -46.29 10.49 19.82
C THR A 567 -45.71 9.98 21.14
N GLY A 568 -44.91 8.92 21.10
CA GLY A 568 -44.26 8.37 22.28
C GLY A 568 -43.11 9.26 22.77
N ASP A 569 -42.74 9.11 24.03
CA ASP A 569 -41.52 9.72 24.57
C ASP A 569 -40.32 8.98 23.97
N GLY A 570 -39.69 9.56 22.95
CA GLY A 570 -38.61 8.93 22.23
C GLY A 570 -37.38 8.64 23.09
N ASP A 571 -37.13 9.41 24.16
CA ASP A 571 -36.06 9.12 25.11
C ASP A 571 -36.38 7.86 25.92
N ALA A 572 -37.62 7.72 26.38
CA ALA A 572 -38.08 6.51 27.07
C ALA A 572 -38.08 5.28 26.14
N LEU A 573 -38.48 5.45 24.88
CA LEU A 573 -38.48 4.39 23.86
C LEU A 573 -37.05 3.95 23.51
N ALA A 574 -36.11 4.88 23.37
CA ALA A 574 -34.70 4.58 23.13
C ALA A 574 -34.06 3.85 24.32
N ALA A 575 -34.36 4.28 25.55
CA ALA A 575 -33.88 3.61 26.77
C ALA A 575 -34.47 2.20 26.94
N GLU A 576 -35.74 1.99 26.58
CA GLU A 576 -36.36 0.65 26.56
C GLU A 576 -35.67 -0.27 25.55
N LEU A 577 -35.39 0.26 24.34
CA LEU A 577 -34.70 -0.44 23.27
C LEU A 577 -33.28 -0.84 23.68
N GLU A 578 -32.52 0.06 24.31
CA GLU A 578 -31.17 -0.24 24.81
C GLU A 578 -31.19 -1.31 25.91
N ARG A 579 -32.16 -1.25 26.82
CA ARG A 579 -32.26 -2.19 27.96
C ARG A 579 -32.77 -3.58 27.55
N THR A 580 -33.66 -3.67 26.57
CA THR A 580 -34.41 -4.91 26.27
C THR A 580 -34.25 -5.42 24.85
N ALA A 581 -33.52 -4.70 24.00
CA ALA A 581 -33.43 -4.89 22.55
C ALA A 581 -34.77 -4.78 21.80
N LYS A 582 -35.81 -4.29 22.47
CA LYS A 582 -37.16 -4.13 21.96
C LYS A 582 -37.81 -2.85 22.48
N VAL A 583 -38.82 -2.37 21.75
CA VAL A 583 -39.66 -1.25 22.17
C VAL A 583 -41.13 -1.63 22.01
N THR A 584 -41.94 -1.31 23.01
CA THR A 584 -43.36 -1.66 23.03
C THR A 584 -44.21 -0.46 22.63
N VAL A 585 -44.99 -0.58 21.55
CA VAL A 585 -45.92 0.46 21.10
C VAL A 585 -47.37 0.02 21.27
N GLN A 586 -48.21 0.92 21.77
CA GLN A 586 -49.63 0.65 21.95
C GLN A 586 -50.40 0.94 20.65
N LEU A 587 -50.95 -0.10 20.02
CA LEU A 587 -51.80 0.03 18.83
C LEU A 587 -53.27 -0.26 19.17
N ALA A 588 -54.19 0.06 18.27
CA ALA A 588 -55.63 -0.13 18.49
C ALA A 588 -56.03 -1.61 18.72
N ALA A 589 -55.24 -2.54 18.17
CA ALA A 589 -55.44 -3.98 18.32
C ALA A 589 -54.74 -4.59 19.55
N GLY A 590 -53.95 -3.81 20.29
CA GLY A 590 -53.14 -4.28 21.42
C GLY A 590 -51.67 -3.77 21.38
N PRO A 591 -50.90 -4.02 22.44
CA PRO A 591 -49.47 -3.72 22.47
C PRO A 591 -48.69 -4.60 21.48
N GLU A 592 -47.72 -4.03 20.79
CA GLU A 592 -46.85 -4.72 19.84
C GLU A 592 -45.38 -4.39 20.12
N GLU A 593 -44.52 -5.40 20.06
CA GLU A 593 -43.08 -5.26 20.22
C GLU A 593 -42.39 -5.07 18.87
N LEU A 594 -41.50 -4.09 18.79
CA LEU A 594 -40.59 -3.82 17.67
C LEU A 594 -39.16 -4.09 18.14
N SER A 595 -38.38 -4.81 17.34
CA SER A 595 -36.96 -5.10 17.61
C SER A 595 -36.04 -3.96 17.15
N ALA A 596 -34.77 -3.98 17.60
CA ALA A 596 -33.74 -3.04 17.14
C ALA A 596 -33.45 -3.07 15.63
N GLU A 597 -33.86 -4.12 14.90
CA GLU A 597 -33.78 -4.16 13.44
C GLU A 597 -34.98 -3.51 12.73
N GLU A 598 -36.07 -3.25 13.46
CA GLU A 598 -37.33 -2.73 12.93
C GLU A 598 -37.49 -1.23 13.17
N VAL A 599 -36.67 -0.64 14.04
CA VAL A 599 -36.70 0.79 14.36
C VAL A 599 -35.31 1.41 14.24
N GLU A 600 -35.28 2.68 13.86
CA GLU A 600 -34.08 3.51 13.88
C GLU A 600 -34.25 4.58 14.95
N VAL A 601 -33.21 4.78 15.76
CA VAL A 601 -33.17 5.85 16.76
C VAL A 601 -32.42 7.02 16.14
N ARG A 602 -33.06 8.18 16.09
CA ARG A 602 -32.49 9.45 15.62
C ARG A 602 -32.34 10.38 16.80
N LEU A 603 -31.25 11.12 16.84
CA LEU A 603 -31.05 12.21 17.79
C LEU A 603 -31.62 13.48 17.14
N VAL A 604 -32.55 14.15 17.81
CA VAL A 604 -33.18 15.39 17.35
C VAL A 604 -32.90 16.51 18.33
N GLU A 605 -32.40 17.61 17.81
CA GLU A 605 -32.07 18.81 18.58
C GLU A 605 -33.31 19.52 19.14
N ARG A 606 -33.13 20.20 20.27
CA ARG A 606 -34.16 21.08 20.83
C ARG A 606 -34.03 22.49 20.23
N PRO A 607 -35.14 23.26 20.14
CA PRO A 607 -35.13 24.61 19.58
C PRO A 607 -34.14 25.54 20.30
N GLY A 608 -33.49 26.43 19.54
CA GLY A 608 -32.57 27.45 20.07
C GLY A 608 -31.09 27.04 20.08
N THR A 609 -30.79 25.76 19.86
CA THR A 609 -29.42 25.25 19.81
C THR A 609 -29.10 24.52 18.51
N ALA A 610 -27.87 24.69 18.02
CA ALA A 610 -27.30 23.88 16.93
C ALA A 610 -26.41 22.82 17.57
N THR A 611 -26.77 21.55 17.41
CA THR A 611 -26.11 20.46 18.12
C THR A 611 -25.38 19.52 17.19
N GLN A 612 -24.22 19.03 17.63
CA GLN A 612 -23.53 17.91 17.00
C GLN A 612 -22.82 17.12 18.08
N GLY A 613 -22.88 15.80 18.01
CA GLY A 613 -22.24 14.95 18.98
C GLY A 613 -21.93 13.58 18.43
N ASP A 614 -21.19 12.83 19.23
CA ASP A 614 -20.99 11.41 19.09
C ASP A 614 -21.46 10.70 20.38
N ARG A 615 -21.04 9.46 20.59
CA ARG A 615 -21.51 8.67 21.74
C ARG A 615 -21.15 9.29 23.09
N GLU A 616 -19.98 9.93 23.19
CA GLU A 616 -19.40 10.36 24.46
C GLU A 616 -19.54 11.86 24.71
N LEU A 617 -19.55 12.66 23.64
CA LEU A 617 -19.49 14.12 23.70
C LEU A 617 -20.57 14.74 22.79
N LEU A 618 -21.33 15.68 23.34
CA LEU A 618 -22.25 16.55 22.62
C LEU A 618 -21.77 17.99 22.73
N VAL A 619 -21.77 18.69 21.60
CA VAL A 619 -21.54 20.12 21.49
C VAL A 619 -22.85 20.78 21.11
N ALA A 620 -23.32 21.72 21.92
CA ALA A 620 -24.53 22.51 21.67
C ALA A 620 -24.18 23.99 21.59
N LEU A 621 -24.34 24.60 20.42
CA LEU A 621 -24.11 26.03 20.20
C LEU A 621 -25.41 26.80 20.36
N GLU A 622 -25.39 27.89 21.11
CA GLU A 622 -26.53 28.79 21.19
C GLU A 622 -26.68 29.58 19.88
N THR A 623 -27.87 29.55 19.29
CA THR A 623 -28.13 30.13 17.96
C THR A 623 -28.83 31.48 17.99
N GLU A 624 -29.29 31.90 19.17
CA GLU A 624 -30.00 33.17 19.33
C GLU A 624 -29.00 34.34 19.23
N LEU A 625 -29.25 35.23 18.26
CA LEU A 625 -28.38 36.38 18.01
C LEU A 625 -28.93 37.61 18.74
N THR A 626 -28.08 38.25 19.53
CA THR A 626 -28.35 39.55 20.15
C THR A 626 -27.72 40.67 19.29
N PRO A 627 -28.08 41.96 19.46
CA PRO A 627 -27.44 43.07 18.74
C PRO A 627 -25.92 43.19 18.95
N GLU A 628 -25.37 42.50 19.95
CA GLU A 628 -23.96 42.49 20.34
C GLU A 628 -23.17 41.33 19.69
N LEU A 629 -23.86 40.38 19.07
CA LEU A 629 -23.34 39.20 18.37
C LEU A 629 -23.48 39.40 16.85
#